data_AF-A0A094DJ86-F1
#
_entry.id   AF-A0A094DJ86-F1
#
_cell.length_a   1.000
_cell.length_b   1.000
_cell.length_c   1.000
_cell.angle_alpha   90.00
_cell.angle_beta   90.00
_cell.angle_gamma   90.00
#
_symmetry.space_group_name_H-M   'P 1'
#
loop_
_entity.id
_entity.type
_entity.pdbx_description
1 polymer ?
#
loop_
_entity_poly.entity_id
_entity_poly.type
_entity_poly.pdbx_seq_one_letter_code
_entity_poly.pdbx_strand_id
1 'polypeptide(L)'
;MANNVCGVSSIAHYQICRLHDDKRKQKCSGTLKRGGTCTNNARGPLPSGIMPTCKIHRHQLKVSAFCKALAACGYECGRLFEWKPHGFQLCSGHLEDTMACFFFKIPVEIRCRVYRLLLPDRPIPARFRSSEYLRTDWRKVHTAILCVNHQIHEEATAFLYRTGIFTIEVSENTLIMCNLPDKLPCHQIVISTRETEDASSGVFHPTPTPFMLLPTIVYKPAGPIWNPQLTERYFTMIQSFRIELLFHHPINYRSPGLSTSDTDKLRVLVSRLARYNDQLHRLVERLRKLSLVRLEITIKFANSNVESLSFQEVFIASWDLLNPFRCLFNVARPRVVSITANDPRNRQFAEIFPSRVSSSETRAFANNLNSWSKDLSSSQPSLKCDQVLEAYWGLENLLSSMKEHCKSEPRFLQFGELLQAARIAREANNLEHFKKIWDRVVAIWFEHLDFQKSLQSNVTQSIDAINGIVNKSRGAVAVVTERHTPAWSASLGTPTPG
;
A
#
# COMPACT_ATOMS: atom_id res chain seq x y z
N MET A 1 -39.08 -28.94 21.15
CA MET A 1 -37.90 -29.75 20.77
C MET A 1 -38.06 -30.15 19.32
N ALA A 2 -37.35 -29.50 18.40
CA ALA A 2 -37.37 -29.83 16.98
C ALA A 2 -36.00 -30.43 16.63
N ASN A 3 -35.99 -31.70 16.21
CA ASN A 3 -34.77 -32.42 15.87
C ASN A 3 -34.16 -31.84 14.58
N ASN A 4 -32.95 -31.30 14.71
CA ASN A 4 -32.14 -30.82 13.60
C ASN A 4 -31.62 -32.03 12.80
N VAL A 5 -32.38 -32.47 11.80
CA VAL A 5 -31.94 -33.48 10.83
C VAL A 5 -31.14 -32.75 9.73
N CYS A 6 -29.82 -32.74 9.85
CA CYS A 6 -28.95 -32.17 8.83
C CYS A 6 -28.13 -33.29 8.16
N GLY A 7 -28.23 -33.45 6.84
CA GLY A 7 -27.27 -34.26 6.10
C GLY A 7 -27.68 -34.72 4.71
N VAL A 8 -28.84 -35.38 4.55
CA VAL A 8 -29.21 -36.02 3.26
C VAL A 8 -30.68 -35.80 2.87
N SER A 9 -31.57 -35.43 3.81
CA SER A 9 -33.00 -35.23 3.52
C SER A 9 -33.36 -33.86 2.92
N SER A 10 -32.49 -32.86 3.02
CA SER A 10 -32.81 -31.49 2.61
C SER A 10 -32.91 -31.34 1.09
N ILE A 11 -31.96 -31.90 0.33
CA ILE A 11 -31.94 -31.82 -1.15
C ILE A 11 -33.18 -32.51 -1.75
N ALA A 12 -33.54 -33.68 -1.23
CA ALA A 12 -34.73 -34.41 -1.68
C ALA A 12 -36.02 -33.64 -1.35
N HIS A 13 -36.09 -32.97 -0.19
CA HIS A 13 -37.23 -32.14 0.18
C HIS A 13 -37.40 -30.95 -0.79
N TYR A 14 -36.33 -30.25 -1.13
CA TYR A 14 -36.39 -29.09 -2.03
C TYR A 14 -36.96 -29.42 -3.41
N GLN A 15 -36.80 -30.66 -3.89
CA GLN A 15 -37.29 -31.11 -5.20
C GLN A 15 -38.77 -31.51 -5.20
N ILE A 16 -39.37 -31.73 -4.03
CA ILE A 16 -40.73 -32.28 -3.89
C ILE A 16 -41.66 -31.24 -3.27
N CYS A 17 -41.14 -30.40 -2.38
CA CYS A 17 -41.95 -29.45 -1.63
C CYS A 17 -42.24 -28.18 -2.45
N ARG A 18 -43.53 -27.99 -2.76
CA ARG A 18 -44.06 -26.85 -3.52
C ARG A 18 -43.80 -25.47 -2.89
N LEU A 19 -43.37 -25.42 -1.63
CA LEU A 19 -43.03 -24.17 -0.94
C LEU A 19 -41.63 -23.65 -1.31
N HIS A 20 -40.80 -24.47 -1.95
CA HIS A 20 -39.52 -24.06 -2.49
C HIS A 20 -39.67 -23.94 -4.01
N ASP A 21 -39.57 -22.71 -4.51
CA ASP A 21 -39.88 -22.42 -5.93
C ASP A 21 -38.82 -23.05 -6.85
N ASP A 22 -39.21 -24.17 -7.46
CA ASP A 22 -38.31 -25.26 -7.88
C ASP A 22 -37.84 -25.18 -9.34
N LYS A 23 -37.67 -23.97 -9.90
CA LYS A 23 -37.12 -23.82 -11.26
C LYS A 23 -36.02 -22.79 -11.30
N ARG A 24 -34.88 -23.14 -10.70
CA ARG A 24 -33.59 -22.43 -10.80
C ARG A 24 -33.01 -22.50 -12.22
N LYS A 25 -33.70 -21.96 -13.24
CA LYS A 25 -32.96 -21.34 -14.34
C LYS A 25 -32.25 -20.14 -13.71
N GLN A 26 -31.01 -20.34 -13.29
CA GLN A 26 -30.19 -19.29 -12.68
C GLN A 26 -30.00 -18.19 -13.73
N LYS A 27 -30.87 -17.18 -13.69
CA LYS A 27 -30.72 -15.98 -14.50
C LYS A 27 -29.48 -15.24 -14.04
N CYS A 28 -28.85 -14.54 -14.96
CA CYS A 28 -27.70 -13.70 -14.67
C CYS A 28 -28.10 -12.57 -13.70
N SER A 29 -27.37 -12.44 -12.59
CA SER A 29 -27.53 -11.37 -11.59
C SER A 29 -26.90 -10.04 -12.01
N GLY A 30 -26.23 -10.03 -13.16
CA GLY A 30 -25.58 -8.84 -13.72
C GLY A 30 -26.59 -7.77 -14.17
N THR A 31 -26.18 -6.51 -14.03
CA THR A 31 -26.89 -5.32 -14.47
C THR A 31 -26.36 -4.85 -15.83
N LEU A 32 -27.27 -4.56 -16.75
CA LEU A 32 -26.96 -3.97 -18.05
C LEU A 32 -26.49 -2.52 -17.87
N LYS A 33 -25.71 -1.99 -18.81
CA LYS A 33 -25.23 -0.58 -18.79
C LYS A 33 -26.35 0.46 -18.65
N ARG A 34 -27.58 0.14 -19.07
CA ARG A 34 -28.78 0.99 -18.95
C ARG A 34 -29.55 0.81 -17.63
N GLY A 35 -29.02 0.07 -16.65
CA GLY A 35 -29.63 -0.11 -15.33
C GLY A 35 -30.65 -1.26 -15.20
N GLY A 36 -30.92 -2.02 -16.27
CA GLY A 36 -31.83 -3.18 -16.23
C GLY A 36 -31.17 -4.49 -15.78
N THR A 37 -31.97 -5.48 -15.37
CA THR A 37 -31.49 -6.84 -15.05
C THR A 37 -31.20 -7.64 -16.33
N CYS A 38 -30.15 -8.47 -16.30
CA CYS A 38 -29.81 -9.32 -17.44
C CYS A 38 -30.80 -10.49 -17.58
N THR A 39 -31.35 -10.68 -18.78
CA THR A 39 -32.26 -11.79 -19.10
C THR A 39 -31.53 -13.09 -19.48
N ASN A 40 -30.21 -13.04 -19.72
CA ASN A 40 -29.42 -14.20 -20.08
C ASN A 40 -29.36 -15.21 -18.93
N ASN A 41 -29.27 -16.50 -19.27
CA ASN A 41 -28.96 -17.55 -18.32
C ASN A 41 -27.48 -17.46 -17.88
N ALA A 42 -27.22 -17.69 -16.61
CA ALA A 42 -25.88 -17.88 -16.12
C ALA A 42 -25.28 -19.17 -16.70
N ARG A 43 -23.97 -19.18 -16.92
CA ARG A 43 -23.25 -20.34 -17.48
C ARG A 43 -22.00 -20.64 -16.65
N GLY A 44 -21.85 -21.91 -16.27
CA GLY A 44 -20.63 -22.46 -15.68
C GLY A 44 -20.75 -22.80 -14.19
N PRO A 45 -19.82 -23.62 -13.67
CA PRO A 45 -19.70 -23.89 -12.24
C PRO A 45 -19.37 -22.58 -11.52
N LEU A 46 -20.21 -22.21 -10.55
CA LEU A 46 -20.01 -20.97 -9.81
C LEU A 46 -18.87 -21.12 -8.81
N PRO A 47 -18.00 -20.11 -8.66
CA PRO A 47 -17.23 -19.98 -7.43
C PRO A 47 -18.21 -19.92 -6.25
N SER A 48 -17.99 -20.74 -5.23
CA SER A 48 -18.84 -20.75 -4.04
C SER A 48 -18.96 -19.34 -3.44
N GLY A 49 -20.18 -18.89 -3.16
CA GLY A 49 -20.44 -17.58 -2.54
C GLY A 49 -20.62 -16.39 -3.49
N ILE A 50 -20.69 -16.59 -4.81
CA ILE A 50 -20.94 -15.52 -5.79
C ILE A 50 -22.27 -15.76 -6.53
N MET A 51 -23.00 -14.70 -6.83
CA MET A 51 -24.24 -14.76 -7.60
C MET A 51 -24.00 -15.24 -9.05
N PRO A 52 -24.93 -16.01 -9.62
CA PRO A 52 -24.82 -16.53 -10.98
C PRO A 52 -24.76 -15.41 -12.02
N THR A 53 -23.70 -15.39 -12.83
CA THR A 53 -23.53 -14.42 -13.93
C THR A 53 -23.37 -15.11 -15.28
N CYS A 54 -23.77 -14.43 -16.36
CA CYS A 54 -23.46 -14.87 -17.73
C CYS A 54 -22.03 -14.45 -18.11
N LYS A 55 -21.51 -14.95 -19.24
CA LYS A 55 -20.14 -14.64 -19.71
C LYS A 55 -19.85 -13.13 -19.78
N ILE A 56 -20.84 -12.33 -20.18
CA ILE A 56 -20.70 -10.87 -20.35
C ILE A 56 -20.52 -10.16 -19.00
N HIS A 57 -21.24 -10.60 -17.97
CA HIS A 57 -21.24 -9.98 -16.64
C HIS A 57 -20.34 -10.71 -15.63
N ARG A 58 -19.39 -11.54 -16.09
CA ARG A 58 -18.48 -12.28 -15.21
C ARG A 58 -17.65 -11.36 -14.30
N HIS A 59 -17.48 -10.10 -14.69
CA HIS A 59 -16.79 -9.06 -13.91
C HIS A 59 -17.66 -8.43 -12.80
N GLN A 60 -18.99 -8.61 -12.85
CA GLN A 60 -19.92 -8.06 -11.86
C GLN A 60 -20.11 -9.05 -10.70
N LEU A 61 -19.07 -9.22 -9.91
CA LEU A 61 -19.07 -10.15 -8.78
C LEU A 61 -19.96 -9.59 -7.66
N LYS A 62 -21.08 -10.27 -7.41
CA LYS A 62 -21.98 -10.00 -6.29
C LYS A 62 -21.95 -11.17 -5.34
N VAL A 63 -21.81 -10.90 -4.04
CA VAL A 63 -21.80 -11.96 -3.03
C VAL A 63 -23.19 -12.59 -2.93
N SER A 64 -23.26 -13.91 -2.84
CA SER A 64 -24.52 -14.65 -2.71
C SER A 64 -24.63 -15.34 -1.36
N ALA A 65 -25.85 -15.43 -0.82
CA ALA A 65 -26.16 -16.33 0.29
C ALA A 65 -27.47 -17.07 0.05
N PHE A 66 -27.72 -18.11 0.83
CA PHE A 66 -28.98 -18.85 0.83
C PHE A 66 -29.87 -18.35 1.97
N CYS A 67 -31.16 -18.19 1.69
CA CYS A 67 -32.14 -17.79 2.69
C CYS A 67 -32.32 -18.89 3.76
N LYS A 68 -32.11 -18.53 5.03
CA LYS A 68 -32.26 -19.37 6.22
C LYS A 68 -33.61 -19.23 6.94
N ALA A 69 -34.56 -18.48 6.37
CA ALA A 69 -35.92 -18.42 6.91
C ALA A 69 -36.54 -19.82 6.93
N LEU A 70 -37.25 -20.20 7.99
CA LEU A 70 -38.02 -21.44 7.98
C LEU A 70 -39.28 -21.21 7.15
N ALA A 71 -39.45 -21.99 6.08
CA ALA A 71 -40.71 -22.05 5.35
C ALA A 71 -41.77 -22.80 6.19
N ALA A 72 -43.05 -22.70 5.79
CA ALA A 72 -44.14 -23.37 6.50
C ALA A 72 -43.99 -24.91 6.58
N CYS A 73 -43.18 -25.54 5.72
CA CYS A 73 -42.82 -26.96 5.81
C CYS A 73 -41.79 -27.30 6.90
N GLY A 74 -41.24 -26.32 7.60
CA GLY A 74 -40.23 -26.50 8.64
C GLY A 74 -38.78 -26.60 8.13
N TYR A 75 -38.53 -26.46 6.83
CA TYR A 75 -37.19 -26.43 6.24
C TYR A 75 -36.74 -25.00 5.90
N GLU A 76 -35.43 -24.75 5.85
CA GLU A 76 -34.89 -23.45 5.42
C GLU A 76 -35.36 -23.13 3.99
N CYS A 77 -35.68 -21.88 3.69
CA CYS A 77 -36.17 -21.43 2.40
C CYS A 77 -35.20 -21.82 1.26
N GLY A 78 -33.89 -21.71 1.49
CA GLY A 78 -32.85 -22.12 0.54
C GLY A 78 -32.81 -21.29 -0.74
N ARG A 79 -33.52 -20.16 -0.81
CA ARG A 79 -33.50 -19.27 -1.97
C ARG A 79 -32.17 -18.53 -2.04
N LEU A 80 -31.47 -18.63 -3.18
CA LEU A 80 -30.26 -17.86 -3.45
C LEU A 80 -30.62 -16.39 -3.66
N PHE A 81 -29.89 -15.48 -3.02
CA PHE A 81 -30.11 -14.04 -3.17
C PHE A 81 -28.78 -13.27 -3.08
N GLU A 82 -28.79 -12.03 -3.58
CA GLU A 82 -27.66 -11.11 -3.45
C GLU A 82 -27.51 -10.73 -1.97
N TRP A 83 -26.48 -11.26 -1.32
CA TRP A 83 -26.26 -11.03 0.09
C TRP A 83 -25.45 -9.77 0.28
N LYS A 84 -26.06 -8.82 0.99
CA LYS A 84 -25.32 -7.69 1.53
C LYS A 84 -24.54 -8.18 2.74
N PRO A 85 -23.20 -8.07 2.78
CA PRO A 85 -22.41 -8.44 3.94
C PRO A 85 -23.01 -7.87 5.23
N HIS A 86 -23.02 -8.68 6.29
CA HIS A 86 -23.64 -8.36 7.59
C HIS A 86 -25.17 -8.28 7.62
N GLY A 87 -25.86 -8.43 6.48
CA GLY A 87 -27.32 -8.59 6.45
C GLY A 87 -27.76 -9.98 6.94
N PHE A 88 -29.02 -10.11 7.36
CA PHE A 88 -29.59 -11.42 7.61
C PHE A 88 -29.54 -12.27 6.33
N GLN A 89 -29.35 -13.57 6.50
CA GLN A 89 -29.43 -14.53 5.40
C GLN A 89 -30.90 -14.77 5.04
N LEU A 90 -31.61 -13.73 4.59
CA LEU A 90 -33.03 -13.74 4.27
C LEU A 90 -33.23 -13.14 2.88
N CYS A 91 -33.97 -13.84 2.01
CA CYS A 91 -34.37 -13.29 0.72
C CYS A 91 -35.46 -12.23 0.88
N SER A 92 -35.72 -11.43 -0.16
CA SER A 92 -36.75 -10.37 -0.14
C SER A 92 -38.13 -10.86 0.31
N GLY A 93 -38.53 -12.08 -0.06
CA GLY A 93 -39.82 -12.66 0.35
C GLY A 93 -39.94 -13.04 1.83
N HIS A 94 -38.83 -13.07 2.56
CA HIS A 94 -38.79 -13.36 4.00
C HIS A 94 -38.15 -12.20 4.79
N LEU A 95 -38.00 -11.03 4.16
CA LEU A 95 -37.41 -9.86 4.80
C LEU A 95 -38.39 -9.23 5.81
N GLU A 96 -39.69 -9.30 5.53
CA GLU A 96 -40.75 -8.77 6.39
C GLU A 96 -41.11 -9.72 7.54
N ASP A 97 -40.88 -11.03 7.36
CA ASP A 97 -41.00 -12.07 8.41
C ASP A 97 -39.90 -11.97 9.47
N THR A 98 -39.11 -10.88 9.47
CA THR A 98 -38.03 -10.67 10.43
C THR A 98 -38.49 -10.98 11.84
N MET A 99 -37.97 -12.09 12.39
CA MET A 99 -38.00 -12.35 13.81
C MET A 99 -37.52 -11.08 14.50
N ALA A 100 -38.38 -10.47 15.33
CA ALA A 100 -38.01 -9.30 16.10
C ALA A 100 -36.74 -9.65 16.87
N CYS A 101 -35.60 -9.09 16.48
CA CYS A 101 -34.37 -9.27 17.24
C CYS A 101 -34.61 -8.59 18.59
N PHE A 102 -34.90 -9.38 19.63
CA PHE A 102 -35.22 -8.85 20.96
C PHE A 102 -34.11 -7.98 21.52
N PHE A 103 -32.88 -8.16 21.04
CA PHE A 103 -31.76 -7.27 21.31
C PHE A 103 -32.05 -5.81 20.92
N PHE A 104 -32.78 -5.54 19.83
CA PHE A 104 -33.16 -4.18 19.44
C PHE A 104 -34.29 -3.58 20.27
N LYS A 105 -35.00 -4.37 21.09
CA LYS A 105 -35.93 -3.82 22.09
C LYS A 105 -35.20 -3.18 23.28
N ILE A 106 -33.91 -3.49 23.46
CA ILE A 106 -33.05 -2.91 24.50
C ILE A 106 -32.62 -1.51 24.05
N PRO A 107 -32.66 -0.45 24.88
CA PRO A 107 -32.14 0.88 24.51
C PRO A 107 -30.68 0.84 24.01
N VAL A 108 -30.35 1.75 23.07
CA VAL A 108 -29.04 1.75 22.40
C VAL A 108 -27.87 1.91 23.37
N GLU A 109 -28.06 2.65 24.47
CA GLU A 109 -27.06 2.86 25.51
C GLU A 109 -26.68 1.55 26.21
N ILE A 110 -27.67 0.70 26.46
CA ILE A 110 -27.45 -0.62 27.06
C ILE A 110 -26.83 -1.57 26.02
N ARG A 111 -27.23 -1.49 24.75
CA ARG A 111 -26.55 -2.22 23.66
C ARG A 111 -25.07 -1.83 23.55
N CYS A 112 -24.75 -0.54 23.67
CA CYS A 112 -23.37 -0.05 23.72
C CYS A 112 -22.58 -0.60 24.93
N ARG A 113 -23.22 -0.76 26.10
CA ARG A 113 -22.60 -1.46 27.23
C ARG A 113 -22.32 -2.93 26.91
N VAL A 114 -23.23 -3.60 26.22
CA VAL A 114 -22.99 -4.97 25.73
C VAL A 114 -21.82 -5.00 24.75
N TYR A 115 -21.73 -4.06 23.80
CA TYR A 115 -20.60 -3.97 22.88
C TYR A 115 -19.27 -3.77 23.62
N ARG A 116 -19.23 -2.94 24.67
CA ARG A 116 -18.05 -2.78 25.54
C ARG A 116 -17.60 -4.09 26.21
N LEU A 117 -18.55 -4.97 26.54
CA LEU A 117 -18.26 -6.29 27.11
C LEU A 117 -17.86 -7.34 26.07
N LEU A 118 -17.90 -7.02 24.77
CA LEU A 118 -17.59 -7.96 23.68
C LEU A 118 -16.40 -7.50 22.84
N LEU A 119 -16.19 -6.19 22.69
CA LEU A 119 -15.20 -5.57 21.84
C LEU A 119 -13.95 -5.14 22.65
N PRO A 120 -12.83 -4.79 21.99
CA PRO A 120 -11.66 -4.23 22.67
C PRO A 120 -12.00 -2.99 23.50
N ASP A 121 -11.50 -2.95 24.74
CA ASP A 121 -11.55 -1.77 25.61
C ASP A 121 -10.16 -1.20 25.94
N ARG A 122 -9.10 -1.88 25.49
CA ARG A 122 -7.71 -1.41 25.50
C ARG A 122 -7.29 -0.92 24.12
N PRO A 123 -6.20 -0.13 24.02
CA PRO A 123 -5.59 0.20 22.74
C PRO A 123 -5.29 -1.08 21.95
N ILE A 124 -5.73 -1.11 20.69
CA ILE A 124 -5.45 -2.21 19.77
C ILE A 124 -4.03 -1.99 19.26
N PRO A 125 -3.06 -2.86 19.61
CA PRO A 125 -1.68 -2.68 19.21
C PRO A 125 -1.50 -2.96 17.72
N ALA A 126 -0.43 -2.41 17.13
CA ALA A 126 -0.07 -2.67 15.74
C ALA A 126 0.19 -4.16 15.50
N ARG A 127 0.68 -4.85 16.53
CA ARG A 127 0.94 -6.30 16.56
C ARG A 127 0.35 -6.91 17.82
N PHE A 128 -0.43 -7.98 17.69
CA PHE A 128 -0.95 -8.77 18.81
C PHE A 128 -1.04 -10.25 18.43
N ARG A 129 -0.72 -11.12 19.40
CA ARG A 129 -0.81 -12.58 19.24
C ARG A 129 -2.15 -13.16 19.69
N SER A 130 -2.77 -12.54 20.71
CA SER A 130 -4.03 -13.00 21.29
C SER A 130 -4.97 -11.82 21.48
N SER A 131 -6.27 -12.05 21.24
CA SER A 131 -7.33 -11.09 21.50
C SER A 131 -7.53 -10.79 22.98
N GLU A 132 -7.05 -11.65 23.88
CA GLU A 132 -7.22 -11.50 25.33
C GLU A 132 -6.51 -10.26 25.88
N TYR A 133 -5.41 -9.83 25.22
CA TYR A 133 -4.69 -8.61 25.57
C TYR A 133 -5.46 -7.32 25.25
N LEU A 134 -6.50 -7.42 24.41
CA LEU A 134 -7.29 -6.27 23.95
C LEU A 134 -8.38 -5.87 24.95
N ARG A 135 -8.53 -6.61 26.04
CA ARG A 135 -9.50 -6.35 27.09
C ARG A 135 -8.88 -6.22 28.46
N THR A 136 -9.49 -5.38 29.30
CA THR A 136 -9.02 -5.09 30.65
C THR A 136 -9.21 -6.25 31.62
N ASP A 137 -10.25 -7.04 31.39
CA ASP A 137 -10.57 -8.27 32.14
C ASP A 137 -9.88 -9.53 31.59
N TRP A 138 -8.97 -9.39 30.61
CA TRP A 138 -8.24 -10.48 29.97
C TRP A 138 -9.13 -11.53 29.29
N ARG A 139 -10.41 -11.21 29.04
CA ARG A 139 -11.31 -12.09 28.31
C ARG A 139 -11.10 -11.96 26.81
N LYS A 140 -11.55 -12.97 26.07
CA LYS A 140 -11.53 -12.92 24.60
C LYS A 140 -12.45 -11.83 24.07
N VAL A 141 -12.04 -11.26 22.94
CA VAL A 141 -12.88 -10.35 22.15
C VAL A 141 -13.78 -11.20 21.25
N HIS A 142 -15.05 -10.82 21.15
CA HIS A 142 -16.06 -11.51 20.36
C HIS A 142 -16.49 -10.64 19.17
N THR A 143 -15.61 -10.50 18.18
CA THR A 143 -15.88 -9.72 16.96
C THR A 143 -16.99 -10.32 16.07
N ALA A 144 -17.42 -11.56 16.34
CA ALA A 144 -18.56 -12.19 15.67
C ALA A 144 -19.85 -11.36 15.76
N ILE A 145 -19.99 -10.52 16.80
CA ILE A 145 -21.13 -9.60 16.94
C ILE A 145 -21.26 -8.64 15.74
N LEU A 146 -20.14 -8.27 15.10
CA LEU A 146 -20.11 -7.42 13.91
C LEU A 146 -20.74 -8.08 12.67
N CYS A 147 -21.05 -9.38 12.73
CA CYS A 147 -21.58 -10.17 11.61
C CYS A 147 -23.01 -10.66 11.83
N VAL A 148 -23.67 -10.29 12.94
CA VAL A 148 -24.99 -10.82 13.30
C VAL A 148 -26.10 -10.22 12.44
N ASN A 149 -26.12 -8.89 12.34
CA ASN A 149 -27.12 -8.13 11.59
C ASN A 149 -26.56 -6.75 11.21
N HIS A 150 -27.12 -6.12 10.18
CA HIS A 150 -26.72 -4.82 9.67
C HIS A 150 -26.77 -3.72 10.73
N GLN A 151 -27.87 -3.59 11.49
CA GLN A 151 -27.97 -2.58 12.55
C GLN A 151 -26.97 -2.84 13.69
N ILE A 152 -26.79 -4.09 14.12
CA ILE A 152 -25.74 -4.44 15.10
C ILE A 152 -24.37 -4.09 14.54
N HIS A 153 -24.12 -4.38 13.27
CA HIS A 153 -22.87 -4.03 12.59
C HIS A 153 -22.62 -2.53 12.60
N GLU A 154 -23.57 -1.71 12.18
CA GLU A 154 -23.43 -0.25 12.18
C GLU A 154 -23.16 0.30 13.59
N GLU A 155 -23.95 -0.13 14.58
CA GLU A 155 -23.77 0.32 15.97
C GLU A 155 -22.43 -0.14 16.57
N ALA A 156 -22.09 -1.41 16.40
CA ALA A 156 -20.89 -2.01 16.99
C ALA A 156 -19.60 -1.55 16.29
N THR A 157 -19.62 -1.34 14.96
CA THR A 157 -18.48 -0.74 14.25
C THR A 157 -18.32 0.72 14.60
N ALA A 158 -19.41 1.49 14.68
CA ALA A 158 -19.36 2.88 15.16
C ALA A 158 -18.78 2.95 16.57
N PHE A 159 -19.20 2.06 17.46
CA PHE A 159 -18.64 1.95 18.81
C PHE A 159 -17.14 1.60 18.77
N LEU A 160 -16.76 0.53 18.07
CA LEU A 160 -15.37 0.05 17.98
C LEU A 160 -14.41 1.12 17.47
N TYR A 161 -14.71 1.72 16.31
CA TYR A 161 -13.78 2.61 15.63
C TYR A 161 -13.76 4.02 16.24
N ARG A 162 -14.88 4.51 16.81
CA ARG A 162 -14.91 5.82 17.46
C ARG A 162 -14.30 5.81 18.86
N THR A 163 -14.46 4.72 19.62
CA THR A 163 -13.99 4.66 21.01
C THR A 163 -12.65 3.97 21.17
N GLY A 164 -12.31 3.04 20.28
CA GLY A 164 -11.05 2.31 20.30
C GLY A 164 -9.87 3.18 19.88
N ILE A 165 -8.71 2.93 20.50
CA ILE A 165 -7.44 3.54 20.08
C ILE A 165 -6.69 2.52 19.24
N PHE A 166 -6.37 2.86 17.99
CA PHE A 166 -5.64 1.99 17.09
C PHE A 166 -4.17 2.38 17.04
N THR A 167 -3.29 1.40 17.21
CA THR A 167 -1.85 1.63 17.19
C THR A 167 -1.28 1.37 15.81
N ILE A 168 -0.47 2.32 15.32
CA ILE A 168 0.32 2.21 14.10
C ILE A 168 1.78 2.20 14.52
N GLU A 169 2.47 1.12 14.21
CA GLU A 169 3.91 1.01 14.39
C GLU A 169 4.60 1.53 13.13
N VAL A 170 5.52 2.47 13.32
CA VAL A 170 6.31 3.08 12.25
C VAL A 170 7.76 2.64 12.41
N SER A 171 8.27 1.98 11.37
CA SER A 171 9.70 1.68 11.21
C SER A 171 10.25 2.46 10.02
N GLU A 172 11.55 2.35 9.77
CA GLU A 172 12.24 3.03 8.66
C GLU A 172 11.57 2.77 7.29
N ASN A 173 11.06 1.56 7.09
CA ASN A 173 10.57 1.11 5.78
C ASN A 173 9.16 0.51 5.83
N THR A 174 8.50 0.48 6.99
CA THR A 174 7.19 -0.17 7.13
C THR A 174 6.26 0.59 8.05
N LEU A 175 4.99 0.62 7.68
CA LEU A 175 3.87 0.98 8.55
C LEU A 175 3.10 -0.29 8.87
N ILE A 176 2.77 -0.51 10.15
CA ILE A 176 2.12 -1.74 10.58
C ILE A 176 0.93 -1.40 11.45
N MET A 177 -0.21 -2.01 11.13
CA MET A 177 -1.47 -1.82 11.85
C MET A 177 -2.24 -3.14 11.83
N CYS A 178 -2.81 -3.55 12.96
CA CYS A 178 -3.65 -4.75 13.06
C CYS A 178 -2.99 -6.06 12.55
N ASN A 179 -1.73 -6.32 12.89
CA ASN A 179 -0.88 -7.44 12.43
C ASN A 179 -0.55 -7.44 10.93
N LEU A 180 -0.91 -6.38 10.19
CA LEU A 180 -0.74 -6.31 8.75
C LEU A 180 0.36 -5.30 8.44
N PRO A 181 1.53 -5.77 7.96
CA PRO A 181 2.56 -4.86 7.49
C PRO A 181 2.17 -4.29 6.12
N ASP A 182 2.22 -2.98 5.99
CA ASP A 182 2.36 -2.36 4.68
C ASP A 182 3.82 -2.50 4.27
N LYS A 183 4.11 -3.56 3.51
CA LYS A 183 5.40 -3.68 2.85
C LYS A 183 5.35 -2.74 1.66
N LEU A 184 5.96 -1.57 1.83
CA LEU A 184 6.27 -0.79 0.67
C LEU A 184 7.10 -1.63 -0.30
N PRO A 185 6.89 -1.49 -1.61
CA PRO A 185 7.97 -1.63 -2.55
C PRO A 185 8.92 -0.44 -2.31
N CYS A 186 9.55 -0.40 -1.14
CA CYS A 186 10.79 0.34 -1.01
C CYS A 186 11.71 -0.45 -1.93
N HIS A 187 11.93 0.07 -3.15
CA HIS A 187 13.08 -0.32 -3.93
C HIS A 187 14.26 -0.01 -3.01
N GLN A 188 14.68 -1.01 -2.23
CA GLN A 188 15.91 -0.91 -1.46
C GLN A 188 16.93 -0.60 -2.53
N ILE A 189 17.36 0.66 -2.56
CA ILE A 189 18.56 1.07 -3.24
C ILE A 189 19.63 0.42 -2.36
N VAL A 190 19.79 -0.89 -2.53
CA VAL A 190 20.95 -1.60 -2.04
C VAL A 190 22.07 -0.94 -2.82
N ILE A 191 22.76 -0.02 -2.16
CA ILE A 191 24.08 0.42 -2.59
C ILE A 191 24.89 -0.86 -2.55
N SER A 192 24.95 -1.55 -3.69
CA SER A 192 25.68 -2.80 -3.82
C SER A 192 27.15 -2.47 -3.58
N THR A 193 27.64 -2.78 -2.39
CA THR A 193 29.07 -2.98 -2.17
C THR A 193 29.43 -4.21 -2.98
N ARG A 194 30.00 -3.96 -4.17
CA ARG A 194 30.39 -4.96 -5.18
C ARG A 194 31.07 -6.17 -4.54
N GLU A 195 30.39 -7.31 -4.53
CA GLU A 195 31.02 -8.61 -4.66
C GLU A 195 30.86 -9.03 -6.12
N THR A 196 31.99 -9.36 -6.74
CA THR A 196 32.15 -9.81 -8.12
C THR A 196 31.65 -11.24 -8.25
N GLU A 197 30.59 -11.44 -9.02
CA GLU A 197 30.23 -12.76 -9.57
C GLU A 197 30.11 -12.68 -11.09
N ASP A 198 30.88 -13.55 -11.73
CA ASP A 198 30.86 -13.84 -13.16
C ASP A 198 29.58 -14.58 -13.54
N ALA A 199 28.96 -14.20 -14.67
CA ALA A 199 27.95 -15.03 -15.31
C ALA A 199 28.07 -14.98 -16.83
N SER A 200 28.31 -16.17 -17.38
CA SER A 200 28.36 -16.52 -18.79
C SER A 200 26.98 -16.59 -19.45
N SER A 201 26.95 -16.11 -20.70
CA SER A 201 26.15 -16.55 -21.86
C SER A 201 24.69 -16.99 -21.66
N GLY A 202 23.76 -16.15 -22.14
CA GLY A 202 22.38 -16.52 -22.48
C GLY A 202 21.94 -15.82 -23.77
N VAL A 203 21.42 -16.61 -24.73
CA VAL A 203 20.94 -16.18 -26.05
C VAL A 203 19.65 -15.37 -25.91
N PHE A 204 19.60 -14.17 -26.52
CA PHE A 204 18.42 -13.29 -26.55
C PHE A 204 17.67 -13.40 -27.88
N HIS A 205 16.34 -13.54 -27.82
CA HIS A 205 15.42 -13.31 -28.93
C HIS A 205 14.76 -11.93 -28.81
N PRO A 206 14.88 -11.03 -29.80
CA PRO A 206 14.21 -9.74 -29.75
C PRO A 206 12.76 -9.86 -30.20
N THR A 207 11.82 -9.46 -29.34
CA THR A 207 10.44 -9.19 -29.74
C THR A 207 10.28 -7.66 -29.82
N PRO A 208 9.88 -7.08 -30.96
CA PRO A 208 9.71 -5.64 -31.08
C PRO A 208 8.39 -5.22 -30.41
N THR A 209 8.49 -4.60 -29.24
CA THR A 209 7.36 -3.86 -28.64
C THR A 209 7.18 -2.50 -29.34
N PRO A 210 5.96 -2.13 -29.76
CA PRO A 210 5.70 -0.85 -30.40
C PRO A 210 5.93 0.31 -29.43
N PHE A 211 6.73 1.27 -29.88
CA PHE A 211 7.08 2.50 -29.17
C PHE A 211 5.92 3.52 -29.17
N MET A 212 5.82 4.26 -28.05
CA MET A 212 5.17 5.58 -27.88
C MET A 212 3.63 5.65 -27.91
N LEU A 213 2.98 5.14 -26.86
CA LEU A 213 1.78 5.84 -26.35
C LEU A 213 2.26 6.91 -25.38
N LEU A 214 1.99 8.19 -25.67
CA LEU A 214 2.20 9.27 -24.70
C LEU A 214 1.48 8.88 -23.40
N PRO A 215 2.18 8.72 -22.27
CA PRO A 215 1.50 8.51 -21.00
C PRO A 215 0.68 9.76 -20.73
N THR A 216 -0.65 9.62 -20.76
CA THR A 216 -1.55 10.65 -20.25
C THR A 216 -1.16 10.84 -18.79
N ILE A 217 -0.48 11.96 -18.48
CA ILE A 217 -0.10 12.32 -17.12
C ILE A 217 -1.39 12.69 -16.39
N VAL A 218 -2.14 11.67 -15.95
CA VAL A 218 -3.21 11.85 -14.99
C VAL A 218 -2.53 12.36 -13.74
N TYR A 219 -2.82 13.62 -13.37
CA TYR A 219 -2.36 14.24 -12.13
C TYR A 219 -2.87 13.43 -10.94
N LYS A 220 -2.11 12.40 -10.57
CA LYS A 220 -2.27 11.63 -9.34
C LYS A 220 -1.88 12.58 -8.19
N PRO A 221 -2.59 12.57 -7.04
CA PRO A 221 -2.17 13.36 -5.88
C PRO A 221 -0.69 13.15 -5.61
N ALA A 222 0.05 14.24 -5.41
CA ALA A 222 1.49 14.26 -5.65
C ALA A 222 2.28 13.37 -4.68
N GLY A 223 1.72 13.01 -3.53
CA GLY A 223 2.31 12.04 -2.59
C GLY A 223 1.70 10.62 -2.63
N PRO A 224 2.52 9.57 -2.43
CA PRO A 224 2.01 8.24 -2.08
C PRO A 224 1.24 8.32 -0.77
N ILE A 225 -0.04 7.97 -0.81
CA ILE A 225 -0.87 7.88 0.40
C ILE A 225 -0.70 6.48 0.97
N TRP A 226 -0.44 6.38 2.27
CA TRP A 226 -0.49 5.10 2.95
C TRP A 226 -1.88 4.47 2.80
N ASN A 227 -1.96 3.29 2.20
CA ASN A 227 -3.20 2.55 2.00
C ASN A 227 -3.31 1.47 3.08
N PRO A 228 -4.02 1.74 4.20
CA PRO A 228 -4.20 0.73 5.23
C PRO A 228 -4.95 -0.47 4.66
N GLN A 229 -4.71 -1.67 5.20
CA GLN A 229 -5.47 -2.86 4.80
C GLN A 229 -6.93 -2.84 5.27
N LEU A 230 -7.29 -1.88 6.12
CA LEU A 230 -8.68 -1.57 6.43
C LEU A 230 -9.31 -0.86 5.22
N THR A 231 -10.57 -1.20 4.92
CA THR A 231 -11.31 -0.46 3.89
C THR A 231 -11.39 1.02 4.26
N GLU A 232 -11.44 1.89 3.25
CA GLU A 232 -11.58 3.35 3.42
C GLU A 232 -12.69 3.70 4.42
N ARG A 233 -13.82 3.00 4.31
CA ARG A 233 -14.98 3.16 5.17
C ARG A 233 -14.64 2.96 6.65
N TYR A 234 -13.96 1.89 7.02
CA TYR A 234 -13.68 1.62 8.43
C TYR A 234 -12.52 2.46 8.95
N PHE A 235 -11.51 2.70 8.12
CA PHE A 235 -10.38 3.55 8.51
C PHE A 235 -10.85 4.98 8.82
N THR A 236 -11.76 5.54 8.02
CA THR A 236 -12.31 6.89 8.26
C THR A 236 -13.19 7.01 9.50
N MET A 237 -13.68 5.88 10.04
CA MET A 237 -14.41 5.85 11.32
C MET A 237 -13.48 5.93 12.54
N ILE A 238 -12.18 5.69 12.37
CA ILE A 238 -11.22 5.73 13.46
C ILE A 238 -10.93 7.17 13.85
N GLN A 239 -11.19 7.50 15.11
CA GLN A 239 -10.98 8.86 15.64
C GLN A 239 -9.79 8.95 16.60
N SER A 240 -9.26 7.80 17.05
CA SER A 240 -8.18 7.75 18.04
C SER A 240 -7.05 6.87 17.58
N PHE A 241 -5.85 7.44 17.47
CA PHE A 241 -4.64 6.74 17.07
C PHE A 241 -3.55 6.83 18.13
N ARG A 242 -2.74 5.77 18.21
CA ARG A 242 -1.43 5.78 18.84
C ARG A 242 -0.37 5.48 17.79
N ILE A 243 0.62 6.33 17.64
CA ILE A 243 1.73 6.14 16.73
C ILE A 243 2.95 5.73 17.55
N GLU A 244 3.46 4.53 17.30
CA GLU A 244 4.67 4.01 17.94
C GLU A 244 5.83 4.09 16.95
N LEU A 245 6.74 5.04 17.19
CA LEU A 245 7.96 5.20 16.41
C LEU A 245 9.03 4.28 17.00
N LEU A 246 9.34 3.21 16.28
CA LEU A 246 10.38 2.26 16.67
C LEU A 246 11.64 2.58 15.91
N PHE A 247 12.56 3.28 16.56
CA PHE A 247 13.87 3.58 16.00
C PHE A 247 14.85 2.46 16.37
N HIS A 248 14.90 1.43 15.53
CA HIS A 248 15.84 0.33 15.68
C HIS A 248 17.24 0.81 15.29
N HIS A 249 18.13 0.99 16.25
CA HIS A 249 19.56 1.13 15.99
C HIS A 249 20.15 -0.30 15.94
N PRO A 250 20.92 -0.63 14.90
CA PRO A 250 22.35 -0.50 15.09
C PRO A 250 22.97 0.19 13.88
N ILE A 251 23.70 1.28 14.11
CA ILE A 251 24.74 1.60 13.14
C ILE A 251 25.86 0.64 13.47
N ASN A 252 25.93 -0.46 12.71
CA ASN A 252 27.07 -1.33 12.74
C ASN A 252 28.22 -0.54 12.09
N TYR A 253 28.81 0.41 12.83
CA TYR A 253 30.08 1.06 12.47
C TYR A 253 31.25 0.07 12.55
N ARG A 254 30.99 -1.24 12.43
CA ARG A 254 32.00 -2.30 12.38
C ARG A 254 32.73 -2.25 11.04
N SER A 255 33.36 -1.13 10.73
CA SER A 255 34.73 -1.18 10.25
C SER A 255 35.60 -1.26 11.50
N PRO A 256 36.16 -2.43 11.83
CA PRO A 256 37.01 -2.58 13.00
C PRO A 256 38.25 -1.68 12.80
N GLY A 257 38.37 -0.59 13.57
CA GLY A 257 39.63 0.14 13.69
C GLY A 257 39.61 1.66 13.46
N LEU A 258 38.51 2.28 13.03
CA LEU A 258 38.44 3.75 12.92
C LEU A 258 37.35 4.32 13.82
N SER A 259 37.73 5.19 14.76
CA SER A 259 36.80 6.07 15.45
C SER A 259 36.09 6.94 14.41
N THR A 260 34.81 6.69 14.18
CA THR A 260 34.01 7.57 13.34
C THR A 260 33.88 8.92 14.04
N SER A 261 34.14 10.00 13.31
CA SER A 261 33.99 11.35 13.87
C SER A 261 32.53 11.60 14.25
N ASP A 262 32.30 12.44 15.27
CA ASP A 262 30.94 12.81 15.68
C ASP A 262 30.11 13.41 14.53
N THR A 263 30.78 14.05 13.58
CA THR A 263 30.18 14.58 12.34
C THR A 263 29.62 13.48 11.43
N ASP A 264 30.30 12.35 11.31
CA ASP A 264 29.81 11.21 10.52
C ASP A 264 28.64 10.52 11.22
N LYS A 265 28.67 10.46 12.57
CA LYS A 265 27.55 9.93 13.35
C LYS A 265 26.28 10.73 13.14
N LEU A 266 26.38 12.05 13.26
CA LEU A 266 25.27 12.96 13.02
C LEU A 266 24.75 12.84 11.58
N ARG A 267 25.64 12.74 10.57
CA ARG A 267 25.25 12.57 9.17
C ARG A 267 24.43 11.30 8.95
N VAL A 268 24.84 10.18 9.54
CA VAL A 268 24.10 8.91 9.43
C VAL A 268 22.75 9.01 10.15
N LEU A 269 22.70 9.62 11.33
CA LEU A 269 21.45 9.84 12.06
C LEU A 269 20.45 10.67 11.23
N VAL A 270 20.87 11.83 10.72
CA VAL A 270 20.04 12.70 9.86
C VAL A 270 19.54 11.93 8.62
N SER A 271 20.42 11.15 7.98
CA SER A 271 20.05 10.34 6.82
C SER A 271 18.95 9.31 7.12
N ARG A 272 18.99 8.70 8.30
CA ARG A 272 17.97 7.74 8.75
C ARG A 272 16.68 8.43 9.14
N LEU A 273 16.74 9.53 9.89
CA LEU A 273 15.57 10.32 10.26
C LEU A 273 14.79 10.77 9.02
N ALA A 274 15.51 11.24 7.99
CA ALA A 274 14.93 11.58 6.69
C ALA A 274 14.13 10.43 6.05
N ARG A 275 14.59 9.17 6.16
CA ARG A 275 13.86 7.98 5.67
C ARG A 275 12.62 7.67 6.52
N TYR A 276 12.74 7.77 7.85
CA TYR A 276 11.57 7.64 8.74
C TYR A 276 10.51 8.69 8.42
N ASN A 277 10.93 9.92 8.15
CA ASN A 277 10.03 11.02 7.82
C ASN A 277 9.28 10.76 6.50
N ASP A 278 9.79 9.96 5.56
CA ASP A 278 9.00 9.52 4.40
C ASP A 278 7.75 8.75 4.85
N GLN A 279 7.91 7.78 5.76
CA GLN A 279 6.78 6.99 6.28
C GLN A 279 5.80 7.88 7.04
N LEU A 280 6.33 8.82 7.83
CA LEU A 280 5.52 9.74 8.62
C LEU A 280 4.73 10.70 7.75
N HIS A 281 5.33 11.29 6.71
CA HIS A 281 4.61 12.17 5.78
C HIS A 281 3.49 11.41 5.07
N ARG A 282 3.70 10.16 4.65
CA ARG A 282 2.66 9.30 4.04
C ARG A 282 1.52 9.00 5.01
N LEU A 283 1.85 8.70 6.27
CA LEU A 283 0.90 8.47 7.34
C LEU A 283 0.13 9.75 7.68
N VAL A 284 0.81 10.88 7.84
CA VAL A 284 0.21 12.17 8.17
C VAL A 284 -0.74 12.62 7.07
N GLU A 285 -0.37 12.49 5.80
CA GLU A 285 -1.24 12.83 4.68
C GLU A 285 -2.55 12.02 4.70
N ARG A 286 -2.47 10.78 5.17
CA ARG A 286 -3.63 9.93 5.39
C ARG A 286 -4.46 10.38 6.59
N LEU A 287 -3.81 10.68 7.72
CA LEU A 287 -4.45 11.14 8.96
C LEU A 287 -5.10 12.54 8.81
N ARG A 288 -4.55 13.41 7.97
CA ARG A 288 -5.07 14.76 7.67
C ARG A 288 -6.51 14.75 7.15
N LYS A 289 -6.94 13.64 6.56
CA LYS A 289 -8.30 13.45 6.02
C LYS A 289 -9.32 13.03 7.08
N LEU A 290 -8.89 12.84 8.33
CA LEU A 290 -9.72 12.33 9.42
C LEU A 290 -10.07 13.42 10.42
N SER A 291 -11.18 13.21 11.14
CA SER A 291 -11.50 13.97 12.35
C SER A 291 -10.88 13.27 13.56
N LEU A 292 -9.70 13.72 13.98
CA LEU A 292 -8.92 13.08 15.05
C LEU A 292 -9.34 13.63 16.41
N VAL A 293 -9.93 12.76 17.24
CA VAL A 293 -10.24 13.06 18.64
C VAL A 293 -9.01 12.88 19.53
N ARG A 294 -8.17 11.89 19.24
CA ARG A 294 -7.00 11.57 20.07
C ARG A 294 -5.83 11.12 19.20
N LEU A 295 -4.67 11.73 19.42
CA LEU A 295 -3.43 11.34 18.78
C LEU A 295 -2.35 11.18 19.84
N GLU A 296 -1.89 9.96 20.03
CA GLU A 296 -0.81 9.63 20.95
C GLU A 296 0.45 9.30 20.17
N ILE A 297 1.60 9.82 20.59
CA ILE A 297 2.89 9.47 19.97
C ILE A 297 3.78 8.88 21.05
N THR A 298 4.41 7.76 20.75
CA THR A 298 5.42 7.11 21.58
C THR A 298 6.67 6.93 20.74
N ILE A 299 7.82 7.36 21.25
CA ILE A 299 9.09 7.27 20.54
C ILE A 299 10.02 6.34 21.33
N LYS A 300 10.47 5.27 20.67
CA LYS A 300 11.34 4.26 21.28
C LYS A 300 12.64 4.17 20.49
N PHE A 301 13.73 4.63 21.08
CA PHE A 301 15.09 4.45 20.57
C PHE A 301 15.61 3.11 21.10
N ALA A 302 15.40 2.05 20.31
CA ALA A 302 15.69 0.68 20.69
C ALA A 302 17.03 0.22 20.09
N ASN A 303 18.01 -0.07 20.95
CA ASN A 303 19.15 -0.93 20.62
C ASN A 303 19.91 -1.38 21.86
N SER A 304 20.22 -2.67 21.94
CA SER A 304 21.02 -3.28 23.00
C SER A 304 22.54 -3.21 22.79
N ASN A 305 23.02 -2.82 21.59
CA ASN A 305 24.38 -3.16 21.13
C ASN A 305 25.25 -2.00 20.58
N VAL A 306 24.84 -0.72 20.65
CA VAL A 306 25.64 0.42 20.09
C VAL A 306 25.68 1.58 21.08
N GLU A 307 26.73 2.41 20.96
CA GLU A 307 26.90 3.70 21.64
C GLU A 307 25.57 4.44 21.78
N SER A 308 25.19 4.73 23.03
CA SER A 308 23.97 5.44 23.36
C SER A 308 24.01 6.85 22.78
N LEU A 309 22.95 7.25 22.09
CA LEU A 309 22.71 8.65 21.77
C LEU A 309 22.74 9.47 23.08
N SER A 310 23.36 10.64 23.03
CA SER A 310 23.24 11.64 24.08
C SER A 310 21.78 12.08 24.21
N PHE A 311 21.40 12.59 25.39
CA PHE A 311 20.05 13.11 25.59
C PHE A 311 19.68 14.22 24.59
N GLN A 312 20.65 15.08 24.27
CA GLN A 312 20.46 16.15 23.30
C GLN A 312 20.15 15.60 21.90
N GLU A 313 20.88 14.59 21.43
CA GLU A 313 20.60 13.93 20.14
C GLU A 313 19.24 13.25 20.14
N VAL A 314 18.84 12.63 21.26
CA VAL A 314 17.50 12.04 21.40
C VAL A 314 16.42 13.11 21.27
N PHE A 315 16.59 14.28 21.89
CA PHE A 315 15.62 15.38 21.77
C PHE A 315 15.57 15.97 20.36
N ILE A 316 16.71 16.18 19.71
CA ILE A 316 16.78 16.64 18.31
C ILE A 316 16.06 15.63 17.40
N ALA A 317 16.43 14.35 17.49
CA ALA A 317 15.82 13.30 16.68
C ALA A 317 14.31 13.16 16.95
N SER A 318 13.89 13.28 18.21
CA SER A 318 12.47 13.25 18.58
C SER A 318 11.72 14.44 17.98
N TRP A 319 12.32 15.62 17.99
CA TRP A 319 11.72 16.82 17.40
C TRP A 319 11.56 16.68 15.88
N ASP A 320 12.59 16.19 15.19
CA ASP A 320 12.55 15.93 13.74
C ASP A 320 11.46 14.92 13.36
N LEU A 321 11.27 13.87 14.18
CA LEU A 321 10.21 12.88 13.99
C LEU A 321 8.80 13.41 14.27
N LEU A 322 8.67 14.48 15.06
CA LEU A 322 7.40 15.13 15.36
C LEU A 322 7.01 16.18 14.31
N ASN A 323 7.98 16.67 13.53
CA ASN A 323 7.77 17.72 12.55
C ASN A 323 6.71 17.39 11.48
N PRO A 324 6.67 16.17 10.88
CA PRO A 324 5.62 15.81 9.93
C PRO A 324 4.20 16.01 10.46
N PHE A 325 3.98 15.77 11.76
CA PHE A 325 2.65 15.90 12.37
C PHE A 325 2.15 17.34 12.48
N ARG A 326 3.00 18.36 12.28
CA ARG A 326 2.62 19.78 12.34
C ARG A 326 1.68 20.21 11.22
N CYS A 327 1.56 19.40 10.16
CA CYS A 327 0.58 19.57 9.09
C CYS A 327 -0.83 19.14 9.51
N LEU A 328 -0.98 18.46 10.66
CA LEU A 328 -2.28 18.16 11.25
C LEU A 328 -2.82 19.36 12.02
N PHE A 329 -4.14 19.48 12.07
CA PHE A 329 -4.88 20.50 12.79
C PHE A 329 -6.23 19.91 13.22
N ASN A 330 -6.97 20.60 14.10
CA ASN A 330 -8.21 20.11 14.70
C ASN A 330 -8.07 18.76 15.44
N VAL A 331 -6.89 18.44 15.96
CA VAL A 331 -6.69 17.24 16.79
C VAL A 331 -7.13 17.59 18.21
N ALA A 332 -8.17 16.95 18.74
CA ALA A 332 -8.72 17.39 20.04
C ALA A 332 -7.79 17.08 21.24
N ARG A 333 -6.99 16.01 21.16
CA ARG A 333 -6.07 15.58 22.23
C ARG A 333 -4.75 15.01 21.69
N PRO A 334 -3.88 15.85 21.08
CA PRO A 334 -2.54 15.44 20.67
C PRO A 334 -1.64 15.35 21.89
N ARG A 335 -0.85 14.28 22.01
CA ARG A 335 0.12 14.13 23.10
C ARG A 335 1.28 13.21 22.73
N VAL A 336 2.48 13.58 23.16
CA VAL A 336 3.60 12.64 23.24
C VAL A 336 3.49 11.92 24.59
N VAL A 337 3.22 10.62 24.54
CA VAL A 337 2.99 9.78 25.74
C VAL A 337 4.31 9.47 26.42
N SER A 338 5.30 9.02 25.66
CA SER A 338 6.63 8.76 26.19
C SER A 338 7.71 8.81 25.13
N ILE A 339 8.90 9.15 25.58
CA ILE A 339 10.14 9.04 24.82
C ILE A 339 11.08 8.17 25.64
N THR A 340 11.48 7.04 25.07
CA THR A 340 12.32 6.04 25.74
C THR A 340 13.58 5.81 24.94
N ALA A 341 14.73 5.72 25.61
CA ALA A 341 15.98 5.31 25.01
C ALA A 341 16.67 4.28 25.90
N ASN A 342 17.53 3.45 25.33
CA ASN A 342 18.30 2.50 26.11
C ASN A 342 19.35 3.24 26.96
N ASP A 343 19.36 2.98 28.27
CA ASP A 343 20.40 3.49 29.17
C ASP A 343 21.65 2.61 29.01
N PRO A 344 22.78 3.15 28.52
CA PRO A 344 24.01 2.38 28.32
C PRO A 344 24.52 1.74 29.61
N ARG A 345 24.21 2.33 30.78
CA ARG A 345 24.71 1.87 32.07
C ARG A 345 23.95 0.65 32.57
N ASN A 346 22.64 0.61 32.34
CA ASN A 346 21.75 -0.37 32.98
C ASN A 346 21.16 -1.40 32.00
N ARG A 347 21.39 -1.26 30.68
CA ARG A 347 20.75 -2.08 29.62
C ARG A 347 19.22 -2.14 29.72
N GLN A 348 18.62 -1.17 30.40
CA GLN A 348 17.18 -1.01 30.55
C GLN A 348 16.76 0.26 29.82
N PHE A 349 15.53 0.25 29.30
CA PHE A 349 14.93 1.44 28.71
C PHE A 349 14.71 2.48 29.81
N ALA A 350 15.41 3.61 29.71
CA ALA A 350 15.11 4.78 30.52
C ALA A 350 14.01 5.59 29.83
N GLU A 351 12.95 5.87 30.56
CA GLU A 351 11.96 6.86 30.16
C GLU A 351 12.55 8.26 30.35
N ILE A 352 12.82 8.93 29.22
CA ILE A 352 13.39 10.27 29.20
C ILE A 352 12.30 11.30 29.48
N PHE A 353 11.14 11.10 28.85
CA PHE A 353 9.96 11.92 29.03
C PHE A 353 8.75 11.03 29.33
N PRO A 354 7.93 11.35 30.36
CA PRO A 354 7.94 12.59 31.16
C PRO A 354 8.86 12.57 32.40
N SER A 355 9.48 11.44 32.72
CA SER A 355 9.98 11.15 34.07
C SER A 355 11.26 11.91 34.53
N ARG A 356 12.07 12.49 33.64
CA ARG A 356 13.34 13.18 34.00
C ARG A 356 13.31 14.70 33.76
N VAL A 357 12.42 15.45 34.40
CA VAL A 357 12.25 16.92 34.19
C VAL A 357 13.28 17.81 34.91
N SER A 358 14.42 17.29 35.39
CA SER A 358 15.31 18.06 36.27
C SER A 358 16.26 19.04 35.56
N SER A 359 16.56 18.85 34.27
CA SER A 359 17.44 19.77 33.52
C SER A 359 16.69 20.92 32.83
N SER A 360 17.36 22.06 32.65
CA SER A 360 16.84 23.20 31.88
C SER A 360 16.47 22.81 30.44
N GLU A 361 17.26 21.94 29.81
CA GLU A 361 17.02 21.38 28.48
C GLU A 361 15.71 20.58 28.43
N THR A 362 15.45 19.74 29.43
CA THR A 362 14.21 18.96 29.47
C THR A 362 12.99 19.87 29.62
N ARG A 363 13.11 20.96 30.37
CA ARG A 363 12.04 21.97 30.49
C ARG A 363 11.80 22.68 29.16
N ALA A 364 12.86 23.07 28.45
CA ALA A 364 12.74 23.69 27.13
C ALA A 364 12.06 22.73 26.13
N PHE A 365 12.47 21.46 26.12
CA PHE A 365 11.84 20.45 25.28
C PHE A 365 10.36 20.20 25.65
N ALA A 366 10.02 20.13 26.94
CA ALA A 366 8.63 20.01 27.39
C ALA A 366 7.78 21.22 26.96
N ASN A 367 8.33 22.44 27.02
CA ASN A 367 7.66 23.64 26.51
C ASN A 367 7.42 23.55 25.00
N ASN A 368 8.40 23.04 24.24
CA ASN A 368 8.25 22.82 22.81
C ASN A 368 7.15 21.78 22.50
N LEU A 369 7.07 20.69 23.26
CA LEU A 369 5.99 19.70 23.13
C LEU A 369 4.60 20.29 23.46
N ASN A 370 4.52 21.18 24.46
CA ASN A 370 3.28 21.89 24.77
C ASN A 370 2.87 22.83 23.64
N SER A 371 3.83 23.54 23.01
CA SER A 371 3.57 24.37 21.83
C SER A 371 3.10 23.51 20.66
N TRP A 372 3.80 22.41 20.37
CA TRP A 372 3.43 21.45 19.33
C TRP A 372 2.01 20.90 19.55
N SER A 373 1.65 20.55 20.79
CA SER A 373 0.30 20.08 21.13
C SER A 373 -0.76 21.15 20.89
N LYS A 374 -0.47 22.42 21.19
CA LYS A 374 -1.39 23.54 20.94
C LYS A 374 -1.56 23.79 19.44
N ASP A 375 -0.47 23.75 18.67
CA ASP A 375 -0.47 23.90 17.22
C ASP A 375 -1.41 22.87 16.56
N LEU A 376 -1.27 21.58 16.92
CA LEU A 376 -2.12 20.50 16.39
C LEU A 376 -3.59 20.62 16.80
N SER A 377 -3.86 21.23 17.96
CA SER A 377 -5.23 21.44 18.46
C SER A 377 -5.91 22.66 17.82
N SER A 378 -5.16 23.51 17.15
CA SER A 378 -5.69 24.72 16.52
C SER A 378 -6.52 24.41 15.27
N SER A 379 -7.34 25.38 14.84
CA SER A 379 -8.22 25.22 13.68
C SER A 379 -7.54 25.38 12.33
N GLN A 380 -6.30 25.85 12.32
CA GLN A 380 -5.51 26.07 11.12
C GLN A 380 -4.20 25.27 11.22
N PRO A 381 -3.71 24.67 10.13
CA PRO A 381 -2.41 24.02 10.15
C PRO A 381 -1.31 25.04 10.47
N SER A 382 -0.49 24.73 11.47
CA SER A 382 0.65 25.57 11.87
C SER A 382 1.70 25.69 10.76
N LEU A 383 1.82 24.65 9.94
CA LEU A 383 2.71 24.58 8.79
C LEU A 383 1.85 24.34 7.55
N LYS A 384 1.90 25.28 6.59
CA LYS A 384 1.31 25.03 5.26
C LYS A 384 2.05 23.86 4.64
N CYS A 385 1.32 22.95 3.99
CA CYS A 385 1.92 21.86 3.23
C CYS A 385 2.94 22.47 2.26
N ASP A 386 4.21 22.12 2.45
CA ASP A 386 5.31 22.78 1.77
C ASP A 386 5.37 22.37 0.29
N GLN A 387 5.55 23.35 -0.59
CA GLN A 387 5.80 23.12 -2.02
C GLN A 387 6.95 22.13 -2.25
N VAL A 388 7.93 22.12 -1.33
CA VAL A 388 9.07 21.20 -1.34
C VAL A 388 8.64 19.76 -1.09
N LEU A 389 7.65 19.51 -0.23
CA LEU A 389 7.11 18.16 0.03
C LEU A 389 6.43 17.59 -1.23
N GLU A 390 5.60 18.38 -1.90
CA GLU A 390 4.93 17.96 -3.13
C GLU A 390 5.95 17.73 -4.26
N ALA A 391 6.93 18.64 -4.40
CA ALA A 391 8.02 18.49 -5.37
C ALA A 391 8.86 17.23 -5.09
N TYR A 392 9.14 16.95 -3.81
CA TYR A 392 9.87 15.75 -3.38
C TYR A 392 9.18 14.46 -3.83
N TRP A 393 7.88 14.34 -3.63
CA TRP A 393 7.16 13.13 -4.05
C TRP A 393 7.07 13.00 -5.57
N GLY A 394 6.93 14.12 -6.28
CA GLY A 394 7.06 14.15 -7.74
C GLY A 394 8.41 13.61 -8.21
N LEU A 395 9.50 14.04 -7.55
CA LEU A 395 10.85 13.56 -7.81
C LEU A 395 11.00 12.06 -7.48
N GLU A 396 10.55 11.60 -6.32
CA GLU A 396 10.66 10.17 -5.93
C GLU A 396 9.97 9.26 -6.96
N ASN A 397 8.76 9.63 -7.39
CA ASN A 397 7.99 8.89 -8.38
C ASN A 397 8.71 8.84 -9.74
N LEU A 398 9.25 9.99 -10.19
CA LEU A 398 10.01 10.07 -11.43
C LEU A 398 11.26 9.18 -11.38
N LEU A 399 12.07 9.30 -10.32
CA LEU A 399 13.29 8.51 -10.15
C LEU A 399 13.00 7.01 -10.07
N SER A 400 11.89 6.61 -9.44
CA SER A 400 11.46 5.21 -9.38
C SER A 400 11.09 4.67 -10.75
N SER A 401 10.32 5.45 -11.54
CA SER A 401 9.95 5.10 -12.92
C SER A 401 11.18 4.96 -13.82
N MET A 402 12.13 5.90 -13.74
CA MET A 402 13.38 5.83 -14.51
C MET A 402 14.20 4.58 -14.16
N LYS A 403 14.29 4.23 -12.86
CA LYS A 403 15.00 3.01 -12.42
C LYS A 403 14.33 1.73 -12.91
N GLU A 404 13.00 1.68 -12.92
CA GLU A 404 12.26 0.53 -13.40
C GLU A 404 12.52 0.27 -14.89
N HIS A 405 12.60 1.33 -15.70
CA HIS A 405 12.84 1.26 -17.14
C HIS A 405 14.32 1.10 -17.52
N CYS A 406 15.26 1.54 -16.66
CA CYS A 406 16.69 1.61 -16.97
C CYS A 406 17.56 0.89 -15.93
N LYS A 407 17.21 -0.36 -15.57
CA LYS A 407 17.78 -1.12 -14.45
C LYS A 407 19.31 -1.29 -14.46
N SER A 408 19.99 -1.09 -15.59
CA SER A 408 21.42 -1.34 -15.76
C SER A 408 22.27 -0.10 -16.05
N GLU A 409 21.71 1.11 -16.03
CA GLU A 409 22.45 2.34 -16.35
C GLU A 409 23.27 2.82 -15.13
N PRO A 410 24.62 2.78 -15.16
CA PRO A 410 25.47 3.11 -14.01
C PRO A 410 25.31 4.56 -13.55
N ARG A 411 24.97 5.50 -14.46
CA ARG A 411 24.74 6.90 -14.11
C ARG A 411 23.60 7.07 -13.10
N PHE A 412 22.61 6.17 -13.10
CA PHE A 412 21.45 6.24 -12.20
C PHE A 412 21.75 5.75 -10.78
N LEU A 413 22.96 5.27 -10.50
CA LEU A 413 23.43 4.99 -9.13
C LEU A 413 23.41 6.26 -8.26
N GLN A 414 23.73 7.42 -8.84
CA GLN A 414 23.73 8.72 -8.16
C GLN A 414 22.33 9.15 -7.66
N PHE A 415 21.25 8.57 -8.22
CA PHE A 415 19.88 8.89 -7.79
C PHE A 415 19.61 8.53 -6.34
N GLY A 416 20.33 7.56 -5.75
CA GLY A 416 20.21 7.28 -4.33
C GLY A 416 20.66 8.45 -3.44
N GLU A 417 21.81 9.03 -3.77
CA GLU A 417 22.38 10.17 -3.04
C GLU A 417 21.56 11.44 -3.26
N LEU A 418 21.12 11.70 -4.49
CA LEU A 418 20.28 12.85 -4.82
C LEU A 418 18.91 12.77 -4.12
N LEU A 419 18.29 11.58 -4.07
CA LEU A 419 17.04 11.40 -3.34
C LEU A 419 17.25 11.62 -1.83
N GLN A 420 18.39 11.18 -1.29
CA GLN A 420 18.72 11.43 0.11
C GLN A 420 18.94 12.92 0.41
N ALA A 421 19.63 13.64 -0.46
CA ALA A 421 19.78 15.10 -0.35
C ALA A 421 18.42 15.79 -0.47
N ALA A 422 17.53 15.29 -1.33
CA ALA A 422 16.18 15.84 -1.50
C ALA A 422 15.34 15.70 -0.24
N ARG A 423 15.47 14.58 0.49
CA ARG A 423 14.82 14.41 1.81
C ARG A 423 15.32 15.43 2.81
N ILE A 424 16.64 15.67 2.87
CA ILE A 424 17.22 16.67 3.79
C ILE A 424 16.72 18.07 3.43
N ALA A 425 16.69 18.42 2.13
CA ALA A 425 16.15 19.70 1.66
C ALA A 425 14.67 19.87 2.05
N ARG A 426 13.87 18.79 1.95
CA ARG A 426 12.46 18.77 2.36
C ARG A 426 12.30 19.04 3.85
N GLU A 427 13.04 18.34 4.72
CA GLU A 427 12.92 18.57 6.17
C GLU A 427 13.36 19.98 6.58
N ALA A 428 14.31 20.57 5.84
CA ALA A 428 14.74 21.95 6.03
C ALA A 428 13.84 22.99 5.32
N ASN A 429 12.80 22.56 4.59
CA ASN A 429 11.99 23.38 3.68
C ASN A 429 12.83 24.29 2.75
N ASN A 430 13.97 23.78 2.28
CA ASN A 430 14.94 24.53 1.49
C ASN A 430 14.69 24.32 -0.01
N LEU A 431 13.81 25.16 -0.57
CA LEU A 431 13.43 25.10 -1.98
C LEU A 431 14.62 25.34 -2.94
N GLU A 432 15.54 26.23 -2.59
CA GLU A 432 16.71 26.52 -3.43
C GLU A 432 17.64 25.30 -3.54
N HIS A 433 17.90 24.63 -2.41
CA HIS A 433 18.69 23.41 -2.39
C HIS A 433 17.99 22.28 -3.14
N PHE A 434 16.66 22.14 -2.96
CA PHE A 434 15.86 21.18 -3.72
C PHE A 434 15.95 21.42 -5.23
N LYS A 435 15.89 22.68 -5.68
CA LYS A 435 16.02 23.03 -7.10
C LYS A 435 17.37 22.60 -7.67
N LYS A 436 18.47 22.80 -6.95
CA LYS A 436 19.81 22.34 -7.38
C LYS A 436 19.85 20.81 -7.57
N ILE A 437 19.18 20.07 -6.68
CA ILE A 437 19.05 18.61 -6.78
C ILE A 437 18.24 18.22 -8.03
N TRP A 438 17.12 18.91 -8.27
CA TRP A 438 16.29 18.71 -9.45
C TRP A 438 17.07 18.97 -10.75
N ASP A 439 17.79 20.09 -10.84
CA ASP A 439 18.59 20.45 -12.01
C ASP A 439 19.67 19.38 -12.28
N ARG A 440 20.26 18.80 -11.23
CA ARG A 440 21.21 17.68 -11.37
C ARG A 440 20.56 16.40 -11.88
N VAL A 441 19.36 16.05 -11.40
CA VAL A 441 18.60 14.89 -11.90
C VAL A 441 18.27 15.05 -13.38
N VAL A 442 17.81 16.25 -13.78
CA VAL A 442 17.50 16.59 -15.17
C VAL A 442 18.75 16.50 -16.05
N ALA A 443 19.89 17.02 -15.59
CA ALA A 443 21.17 16.91 -16.32
C ALA A 443 21.56 15.43 -16.56
N ILE A 444 21.52 14.59 -15.52
CA ILE A 444 21.84 13.15 -15.64
C ILE A 444 20.90 12.46 -16.65
N TRP A 445 19.62 12.83 -16.67
CA TRP A 445 18.67 12.29 -17.64
C TRP A 445 19.01 12.71 -19.08
N PHE A 446 19.30 13.99 -19.32
CA PHE A 446 19.68 14.46 -20.66
C PHE A 446 20.98 13.84 -21.14
N GLU A 447 22.00 13.71 -20.29
CA GLU A 447 23.24 13.00 -20.59
C GLU A 447 22.98 11.54 -21.02
N HIS A 448 22.01 10.87 -20.37
CA HIS A 448 21.60 9.52 -20.77
C HIS A 448 20.91 9.51 -22.14
N LEU A 449 19.98 10.43 -22.40
CA LEU A 449 19.29 10.53 -23.69
C LEU A 449 20.26 10.82 -24.85
N ASP A 450 21.23 11.69 -24.64
CA ASP A 450 22.22 12.03 -25.67
C ASP A 450 23.16 10.86 -25.94
N PHE A 451 23.53 10.10 -24.90
CA PHE A 451 24.24 8.84 -25.08
C PHE A 451 23.42 7.82 -25.89
N GLN A 452 22.11 7.68 -25.61
CA GLN A 452 21.24 6.77 -26.36
C GLN A 452 21.13 7.18 -27.84
N LYS A 453 21.00 8.48 -28.14
CA LYS A 453 21.02 8.98 -29.52
C LYS A 453 22.34 8.70 -30.23
N SER A 454 23.47 8.90 -29.54
CA SER A 454 24.80 8.60 -30.09
C SER A 454 24.96 7.11 -30.38
N LEU A 455 24.53 6.25 -29.45
CA LEU A 455 24.52 4.79 -29.63
C LEU A 455 23.65 4.39 -30.83
N GLN A 456 22.45 4.96 -30.95
CA GLN A 456 21.56 4.71 -32.08
C GLN A 456 22.23 5.09 -33.41
N SER A 457 22.86 6.27 -33.48
CA SER A 457 23.59 6.72 -34.67
C SER A 457 24.70 5.73 -35.07
N ASN A 458 25.49 5.27 -34.08
CA ASN A 458 26.59 4.32 -34.31
C ASN A 458 26.09 2.95 -34.77
N VAL A 459 24.99 2.47 -34.20
CA VAL A 459 24.36 1.19 -34.59
C VAL A 459 23.80 1.29 -36.01
N THR A 460 23.10 2.37 -36.35
CA THR A 460 22.59 2.60 -37.72
C THR A 460 23.74 2.62 -38.72
N GLN A 461 24.82 3.36 -38.45
CA GLN A 461 25.99 3.39 -39.31
C GLN A 461 26.62 2.01 -39.49
N SER A 462 26.69 1.20 -38.43
CA SER A 462 27.20 -0.16 -38.48
C SER A 462 26.30 -1.09 -39.31
N ILE A 463 24.97 -0.97 -39.16
CA ILE A 463 23.98 -1.71 -39.97
C ILE A 463 24.14 -1.36 -41.45
N ASP A 464 24.25 -0.07 -41.78
CA ASP A 464 24.42 0.40 -43.15
C ASP A 464 25.73 -0.11 -43.77
N ALA A 465 26.82 -0.11 -42.99
CA ALA A 465 28.10 -0.68 -43.41
C ALA A 465 27.99 -2.19 -43.70
N ILE A 466 27.34 -2.96 -42.82
CA ILE A 466 27.13 -4.40 -43.01
C ILE A 466 26.24 -4.66 -44.24
N ASN A 467 25.13 -3.94 -44.38
CA ASN A 467 24.24 -4.04 -45.54
C ASN A 467 24.99 -3.72 -46.85
N GLY A 468 25.87 -2.74 -46.82
CA GLY A 468 26.75 -2.41 -47.94
C GLY A 468 27.67 -3.56 -48.35
N ILE A 469 28.23 -4.31 -47.39
CA ILE A 469 29.05 -5.50 -47.66
C ILE A 469 28.19 -6.63 -48.22
N VAL A 470 27.06 -6.95 -47.58
CA VAL A 470 26.15 -8.04 -47.97
C VAL A 470 25.63 -7.85 -49.41
N ASN A 471 25.24 -6.63 -49.76
CA ASN A 471 24.71 -6.32 -51.09
C ASN A 471 25.80 -6.40 -52.18
N LYS A 472 27.04 -6.00 -51.88
CA LYS A 472 28.18 -6.18 -52.81
C LYS A 472 28.45 -7.64 -53.11
N SER A 473 28.41 -8.52 -52.10
CA SER A 473 28.57 -9.96 -52.29
C SER A 473 27.45 -10.61 -53.13
N ARG A 474 26.21 -10.12 -53.05
CA ARG A 474 25.11 -10.61 -53.89
C ARG A 474 25.24 -10.17 -55.36
N GLY A 475 25.71 -8.95 -55.60
CA GLY A 475 26.00 -8.47 -56.96
C GLY A 475 27.12 -9.28 -57.63
N ALA A 476 28.14 -9.71 -56.89
CA ALA A 476 29.23 -10.52 -57.43
C ALA A 476 28.80 -11.95 -57.83
N VAL A 477 27.82 -12.55 -57.15
CA VAL A 477 27.31 -13.89 -57.50
C VAL A 477 26.43 -13.86 -58.75
N ALA A 478 25.66 -12.79 -58.98
CA ALA A 478 24.83 -12.65 -60.18
C ALA A 478 25.66 -12.56 -61.48
N VAL A 479 26.86 -11.97 -61.41
CA VAL A 479 27.76 -11.81 -62.58
C VAL A 479 28.48 -13.12 -62.96
N VAL A 480 28.56 -14.10 -62.04
CA VAL A 480 29.22 -15.39 -62.32
C VAL A 480 28.25 -16.42 -62.92
N THR A 481 26.94 -16.28 -62.71
CA THR A 481 25.92 -17.19 -63.28
C THR A 481 25.51 -16.93 -64.73
N GLU A 482 25.99 -15.87 -65.39
CA GLU A 482 25.70 -15.60 -66.82
C GLU A 482 26.75 -16.15 -67.81
N ARG A 483 27.75 -16.91 -67.35
CA ARG A 483 28.73 -17.58 -68.22
C ARG A 483 28.65 -19.10 -68.10
N HIS A 484 27.59 -19.71 -68.63
CA HIS A 484 27.64 -21.04 -69.27
C HIS A 484 26.24 -21.46 -69.74
N THR A 485 25.86 -21.03 -70.95
CA THR A 485 24.90 -21.74 -71.79
C THR A 485 25.59 -22.03 -73.13
N PRO A 486 25.91 -23.30 -73.44
CA PRO A 486 26.45 -23.65 -74.75
C PRO A 486 25.32 -23.64 -75.77
N ALA A 487 25.51 -22.85 -76.83
CA ALA A 487 24.65 -22.84 -77.99
C ALA A 487 24.74 -24.20 -78.71
N TRP A 488 23.61 -24.91 -78.81
CA TRP A 488 23.40 -25.97 -79.79
C TRP A 488 22.53 -25.42 -80.91
N SER A 489 23.03 -25.58 -82.13
CA SER A 489 22.47 -25.20 -83.41
C SER A 489 21.46 -26.24 -83.93
N ALA A 490 20.33 -25.77 -84.45
CA ALA A 490 19.53 -26.39 -85.53
C ALA A 490 18.51 -25.34 -85.99
N SER A 491 18.62 -24.71 -87.17
CA SER A 491 18.35 -25.21 -88.54
C SER A 491 16.88 -25.21 -88.96
N LEU A 492 16.63 -24.40 -90.00
CA LEU A 492 15.69 -24.55 -91.13
C LEU A 492 14.20 -24.16 -90.96
N GLY A 493 13.76 -23.28 -91.87
CA GLY A 493 12.39 -23.28 -92.40
C GLY A 493 11.71 -21.93 -92.57
N THR A 494 11.99 -21.22 -93.67
CA THR A 494 11.09 -20.27 -94.36
C THR A 494 9.86 -21.02 -94.95
N PRO A 495 8.83 -20.39 -95.58
CA PRO A 495 8.62 -18.98 -95.94
C PRO A 495 7.21 -18.38 -95.63
N THR A 496 7.13 -17.07 -95.89
CA THR A 496 6.04 -16.14 -96.27
C THR A 496 4.85 -16.69 -97.10
N PRO A 497 3.81 -15.91 -97.50
CA PRO A 497 3.54 -14.46 -97.30
C PRO A 497 2.08 -14.11 -96.89
N GLY A 498 1.87 -12.83 -96.55
CA GLY A 498 0.57 -12.17 -96.40
C GLY A 498 0.76 -10.77 -95.85
#